data_AF-A0A7X4YFJ3-F1
#
_entry.id   AF-A0A7X4YFJ3-F1
#
_cell.length_a   1.000
_cell.length_b   1.000
_cell.length_c   1.000
_cell.angle_alpha   90.00
_cell.angle_beta   90.00
_cell.angle_gamma   90.00
#
_symmetry.space_group_name_H-M   'P 1'
#
loop_
_entity.id
_entity.type
_entity.pdbx_description
1 polymer ?
#
loop_
_entity_poly.entity_id
_entity_poly.type
_entity_poly.pdbx_seq_one_letter_code
_entity_poly.pdbx_strand_id
1 'polypeptide(L)'
;MNPDAPSLKRGEALLRHGTGSDAVLPAEPVPTAQELGALAGFGQTWTSCSARASVYLFDSYGDATTADARLRKQVPEGKHGAVTVNGDWLIWATADATDEAGRDVIERVVSAFAGEE
;
A
#
# COMPACT_ATOMS: atom_id res chain seq x y z
N MET A 1 -11.06 18.19 -5.58
CA MET A 1 -10.94 17.51 -6.88
C MET A 1 -11.31 16.05 -6.67
N ASN A 2 -12.21 15.49 -7.47
CA ASN A 2 -12.37 14.03 -7.50
C ASN A 2 -11.10 13.49 -8.17
N PRO A 3 -10.28 12.66 -7.51
CA PRO A 3 -9.17 12.02 -8.19
C PRO A 3 -9.76 11.18 -9.31
N ASP A 4 -9.41 11.53 -10.54
CA ASP A 4 -9.97 10.95 -11.76
C ASP A 4 -9.71 9.42 -11.73
N ALA A 5 -10.72 8.62 -12.12
CA ALA A 5 -10.64 7.16 -12.25
C ALA A 5 -9.36 6.60 -12.94
N PRO A 6 -8.70 7.26 -13.92
CA PRO A 6 -7.41 6.81 -14.47
C PRO A 6 -6.27 6.77 -13.47
N SER A 7 -6.23 7.66 -12.47
CA SER A 7 -5.16 7.66 -11.47
C SER A 7 -5.25 6.39 -10.61
N LEU A 8 -6.45 6.06 -10.11
CA LEU A 8 -6.66 4.82 -9.34
C LEU A 8 -6.30 3.56 -10.13
N LYS A 9 -6.66 3.51 -11.42
CA LYS A 9 -6.27 2.39 -12.30
C LYS A 9 -4.76 2.22 -12.44
N ARG A 10 -3.97 3.30 -12.37
CA ARG A 10 -2.50 3.21 -12.37
C ARG A 10 -2.00 2.58 -11.07
N GLY A 11 -2.49 3.05 -9.92
CA GLY A 11 -2.17 2.43 -8.63
C GLY A 11 -2.49 0.94 -8.60
N GLU A 12 -3.66 0.54 -9.11
CA GLU A 12 -4.06 -0.87 -9.20
C GLU A 12 -3.14 -1.67 -10.13
N ALA A 13 -2.70 -1.10 -11.26
CA ALA A 13 -1.77 -1.74 -12.18
C ALA A 13 -0.39 -1.95 -11.55
N LEU A 14 0.15 -0.92 -10.86
CA LEU A 14 1.40 -0.99 -10.10
C LEU A 14 1.36 -2.13 -9.08
N LEU A 15 0.27 -2.18 -8.30
CA LEU A 15 0.11 -3.21 -7.27
C LEU A 15 -0.05 -4.60 -7.90
N ARG A 16 -0.81 -4.74 -8.99
CA ARG A 16 -0.99 -6.01 -9.71
C ARG A 16 0.32 -6.57 -10.27
N HIS A 17 1.22 -5.70 -10.72
CA HIS A 17 2.55 -6.13 -11.14
C HIS A 17 3.33 -6.71 -9.95
N GLY A 18 3.26 -6.03 -8.80
CA GLY A 18 3.80 -6.50 -7.53
C GLY A 18 3.14 -7.75 -6.96
N THR A 19 1.86 -8.03 -7.27
CA THR A 19 1.15 -9.23 -6.78
C THR A 19 1.43 -10.47 -7.65
N GLY A 20 1.77 -10.31 -8.93
CA GLY A 20 2.01 -11.43 -9.83
C GLY A 20 0.77 -12.32 -10.00
N SER A 21 0.93 -13.64 -9.83
CA SER A 21 -0.17 -14.63 -9.92
C SER A 21 -0.88 -14.90 -8.60
N ASP A 22 -0.62 -14.11 -7.55
CA ASP A 22 -1.20 -14.35 -6.23
C ASP A 22 -2.73 -14.13 -6.23
N ALA A 23 -3.43 -14.94 -5.45
CA ALA A 23 -4.86 -14.80 -5.22
C ALA A 23 -5.10 -13.69 -4.18
N VAL A 24 -5.44 -12.50 -4.70
CA VAL A 24 -5.74 -11.33 -3.88
C VAL A 24 -7.22 -10.96 -3.98
N LEU A 25 -7.76 -10.47 -2.87
CA LEU A 25 -9.11 -9.91 -2.80
C LEU A 25 -9.04 -8.40 -2.58
N PRO A 26 -9.93 -7.62 -3.22
CA PRO A 26 -10.07 -6.20 -2.91
C PRO A 26 -10.51 -6.03 -1.46
N ALA A 27 -9.90 -5.07 -0.78
CA ALA A 27 -10.22 -4.72 0.59
C ALA A 27 -10.21 -3.19 0.74
N GLU A 28 -10.84 -2.68 1.79
CA GLU A 28 -10.70 -1.26 2.13
C GLU A 28 -9.22 -0.95 2.46
N PRO A 29 -8.69 0.25 2.22
CA PRO A 29 -7.37 0.61 2.70
C PRO A 29 -7.39 0.75 4.24
N VAL A 30 -6.30 0.34 4.91
CA VAL A 30 -6.12 0.55 6.36
C VAL A 30 -4.75 1.16 6.62
N PRO A 31 -4.66 2.35 7.25
CA PRO A 31 -5.77 3.23 7.65
C PRO A 31 -6.61 3.75 6.46
N THR A 32 -7.77 4.36 6.72
CA THR A 32 -8.59 4.86 5.61
C THR A 32 -7.91 6.05 4.91
N ALA A 33 -8.24 6.31 3.63
CA ALA A 33 -7.68 7.43 2.89
C ALA A 33 -7.90 8.78 3.61
N GLN A 34 -9.07 8.97 4.21
CA GLN A 34 -9.40 10.18 4.97
C GLN A 34 -8.51 10.36 6.21
N GLU A 35 -8.17 9.29 6.93
CA GLU A 35 -7.31 9.35 8.11
C GLU A 35 -5.86 9.74 7.79
N LEU A 36 -5.41 9.40 6.58
CA LEU A 36 -4.10 9.80 6.06
C LEU A 36 -4.12 11.15 5.34
N GLY A 37 -5.28 11.73 5.06
CA GLY A 37 -5.39 12.93 4.22
C GLY A 37 -5.14 12.66 2.73
N ALA A 38 -5.28 11.41 2.29
CA ALA A 38 -5.18 11.03 0.89
C ALA A 38 -6.45 11.42 0.11
N LEU A 39 -6.29 11.72 -1.18
CA LEU A 39 -7.40 12.02 -2.10
C LEU A 39 -8.24 10.77 -2.38
N ALA A 40 -7.56 9.63 -2.50
CA ALA A 40 -8.18 8.32 -2.64
C ALA A 40 -7.24 7.22 -2.13
N GLY A 41 -7.82 6.04 -1.91
CA GLY A 41 -7.04 4.85 -1.64
C GLY A 41 -7.84 3.58 -1.84
N PHE A 42 -7.14 2.47 -2.04
CA PHE A 42 -7.71 1.14 -2.18
C PHE A 42 -6.79 0.13 -1.50
N GLY A 43 -7.31 -1.05 -1.19
CA GLY A 43 -6.55 -2.10 -0.53
C GLY A 43 -6.69 -3.45 -1.20
N GLN A 44 -5.74 -4.33 -0.91
CA GLN A 44 -5.76 -5.74 -1.27
C GLN A 44 -5.31 -6.58 -0.10
N THR A 45 -5.89 -7.77 0.03
CA THR A 45 -5.49 -8.81 0.98
C THR A 45 -5.18 -10.09 0.24
N TRP A 46 -4.12 -10.77 0.66
CA TRP A 46 -3.73 -12.06 0.13
C TRP A 46 -4.58 -13.15 0.77
N THR A 47 -5.03 -14.15 0.00
CA THR A 47 -5.83 -15.24 0.55
C THR A 47 -4.99 -16.35 1.17
N SER A 48 -3.71 -16.43 0.81
CA SER A 48 -2.80 -17.49 1.26
C SER A 48 -1.98 -17.11 2.50
N CYS A 49 -2.02 -15.85 2.93
CA CYS A 49 -1.25 -15.33 4.06
C CYS A 49 -1.95 -14.10 4.66
N SER A 50 -1.38 -13.53 5.72
CA SER A 50 -1.92 -12.37 6.44
C SER A 50 -1.54 -11.02 5.82
N ALA A 51 -0.90 -11.02 4.65
CA ALA A 51 -0.48 -9.80 3.97
C ALA A 51 -1.67 -8.93 3.52
N ARG A 52 -1.52 -7.63 3.69
CA ARG A 52 -2.41 -6.59 3.20
C ARG A 52 -1.58 -5.46 2.63
N ALA A 53 -1.95 -4.96 1.47
CA ALA A 53 -1.43 -3.73 0.90
C ALA A 53 -2.55 -2.69 0.81
N SER A 54 -2.24 -1.45 1.14
CA SER A 54 -3.12 -0.30 0.96
C SER A 54 -2.36 0.76 0.18
N VAL A 55 -2.93 1.21 -0.93
CA VAL A 55 -2.33 2.21 -1.81
C VAL A 55 -3.13 3.49 -1.71
N TYR A 56 -2.45 4.61 -1.66
CA TYR A 56 -3.03 5.93 -1.48
C TYR A 56 -2.49 6.90 -2.52
N LEU A 57 -3.37 7.77 -3.00
CA LEU A 57 -3.05 8.90 -3.85
C LEU A 57 -3.12 10.17 -3.03
N PHE A 58 -2.06 10.97 -3.05
CA PHE A 58 -1.99 12.27 -2.42
C PHE A 58 -2.05 13.40 -3.44
N ASP A 59 -2.24 14.62 -2.96
CA ASP A 59 -2.18 15.82 -3.79
C ASP A 59 -0.75 16.10 -4.28
N SER A 60 0.25 15.76 -3.45
CA SER A 60 1.66 16.04 -3.71
C SER A 60 2.58 14.98 -3.07
N TYR A 61 3.79 14.82 -3.62
CA TYR A 61 4.86 13.99 -3.04
C TYR A 61 5.18 14.34 -1.57
N GLY A 62 5.05 15.62 -1.19
CA GLY A 62 5.26 16.07 0.18
C GLY A 62 4.25 15.51 1.19
N ASP A 63 2.97 15.44 0.79
CA ASP A 63 1.91 14.80 1.58
C ASP A 63 2.12 13.29 1.69
N ALA A 64 2.49 12.63 0.58
CA ALA A 64 2.82 11.20 0.58
C ALA A 64 4.00 10.90 1.52
N THR A 65 5.06 11.70 1.48
CA THR A 65 6.23 11.56 2.38
C THR A 65 5.87 11.81 3.85
N THR A 66 4.96 12.74 4.11
CA THR A 66 4.45 12.99 5.47
C THR A 66 3.67 11.78 6.00
N ALA A 67 2.85 11.16 5.14
CA ALA A 67 2.12 9.94 5.46
C ALA A 67 3.07 8.74 5.68
N ASP A 68 4.13 8.58 4.87
CA ASP A 68 5.19 7.58 5.08
C ASP A 68 5.78 7.70 6.49
N ALA A 69 6.23 8.89 6.87
CA ALA A 69 6.85 9.14 8.16
C ALA A 69 5.89 8.86 9.33
N ARG A 70 4.59 9.06 9.13
CA ARG A 70 3.55 8.75 10.11
C ARG A 70 3.32 7.24 10.23
N LEU A 71 3.17 6.54 9.10
CA LEU A 71 2.90 5.09 9.07
C LEU A 71 4.05 4.29 9.66
N ARG A 72 5.31 4.65 9.39
CA ARG A 72 6.49 4.01 10.00
C ARG A 72 6.49 4.08 11.53
N LYS A 73 5.93 5.14 12.11
CA LYS A 73 5.83 5.34 13.57
C LYS A 73 4.62 4.63 14.18
N GLN A 74 3.65 4.25 13.37
CA GLN A 74 2.35 3.72 13.79
C GLN A 74 2.12 2.29 13.31
N VAL A 75 3.20 1.52 13.10
CA VAL A 75 3.09 0.09 12.80
C VAL A 75 2.34 -0.58 13.97
N PRO A 76 1.21 -1.28 13.71
CA PRO A 76 0.45 -1.91 14.78
C PRO A 76 1.30 -2.94 15.55
N GLU A 77 1.07 -3.05 16.86
CA GLU A 77 1.72 -4.08 17.66
C GLU A 77 1.40 -5.48 17.11
N GLY A 78 2.41 -6.35 17.06
CA GLY A 78 2.29 -7.70 16.49
C GLY A 78 2.28 -7.74 14.96
N LYS A 79 2.52 -6.62 14.26
CA LYS A 79 2.61 -6.59 12.80
C LYS A 79 3.99 -6.18 12.30
N HIS A 80 4.32 -6.70 11.13
CA HIS A 80 5.32 -6.09 10.26
C HIS A 80 4.63 -5.11 9.32
N GLY A 81 5.27 -3.95 9.10
CA GLY A 81 4.78 -2.91 8.22
C GLY A 81 5.91 -2.33 7.39
N ALA A 82 5.67 -2.15 6.10
CA ALA A 82 6.59 -1.49 5.18
C ALA A 82 5.83 -0.49 4.32
N VAL A 83 6.51 0.62 4.03
CA VAL A 83 5.96 1.73 3.24
C VAL A 83 6.97 2.16 2.20
N THR A 84 6.47 2.53 1.02
CA THR A 84 7.26 3.27 0.03
C THR A 84 6.38 4.31 -0.68
N VAL A 85 7.04 5.32 -1.22
CA VAL A 85 6.43 6.43 -1.97
C VAL A 85 6.94 6.37 -3.41
N ASN A 86 6.02 6.52 -4.36
CA ASN A 86 6.33 6.68 -5.79
C ASN A 86 5.55 7.89 -6.32
N GLY A 87 6.22 9.04 -6.42
CA GLY A 87 5.58 10.32 -6.76
C GLY A 87 4.51 10.72 -5.74
N ASP A 88 3.32 11.07 -6.21
CA ASP A 88 2.13 11.34 -5.39
C ASP A 88 1.48 10.07 -4.79
N TRP A 89 2.02 8.89 -5.05
CA TRP A 89 1.51 7.63 -4.54
C TRP A 89 2.29 7.11 -3.34
N LEU A 90 1.58 6.42 -2.45
CA LEU A 90 2.16 5.68 -1.34
C LEU A 90 1.54 4.29 -1.26
N ILE A 91 2.36 3.27 -1.02
CA ILE A 91 1.90 1.94 -0.62
C ILE A 91 2.27 1.68 0.83
N TRP A 92 1.31 1.17 1.58
CA TRP A 92 1.47 0.68 2.94
C TRP A 92 1.11 -0.80 2.98
N ALA A 93 2.09 -1.64 3.28
CA ALA A 93 1.91 -3.08 3.32
C ALA A 93 2.17 -3.61 4.74
N THR A 94 1.29 -4.50 5.22
CA THR A 94 1.36 -5.07 6.57
C THR A 94 1.04 -6.56 6.57
N ALA A 95 1.62 -7.30 7.51
CA ALA A 95 1.34 -8.70 7.78
C ALA A 95 1.53 -8.97 9.27
N ASP A 96 1.05 -10.11 9.74
CA ASP A 96 1.37 -10.58 11.09
C ASP A 96 2.89 -10.75 11.26
N ALA A 97 3.42 -10.42 12.43
CA ALA A 97 4.86 -10.51 12.69
C ALA A 97 5.40 -11.95 12.65
N THR A 98 4.53 -12.94 12.84
CA THR A 98 4.87 -14.37 12.81
C THR A 98 4.68 -15.00 11.43
N ASP A 99 4.08 -14.27 10.47
CA ASP A 99 3.79 -14.77 9.14
C ASP A 99 4.92 -14.45 8.15
N GLU A 100 5.86 -15.38 8.03
CA GLU A 100 7.02 -15.27 7.14
C GLU A 100 6.62 -15.13 5.67
N ALA A 101 5.56 -15.83 5.23
CA ALA A 101 5.05 -15.72 3.87
C ALA A 101 4.43 -14.33 3.62
N GLY A 102 3.71 -13.80 4.62
CA GLY A 102 3.20 -12.44 4.59
C GLY A 102 4.31 -11.39 4.48
N ARG A 103 5.43 -11.61 5.18
CA ARG A 103 6.61 -10.73 5.11
C ARG A 103 7.25 -10.72 3.72
N ASP A 104 7.48 -11.89 3.10
CA ASP A 104 8.02 -11.98 1.74
C ASP A 104 7.14 -11.23 0.73
N VAL A 105 5.82 -11.41 0.84
CA VAL A 105 4.84 -10.69 0.02
C VAL A 105 4.99 -9.18 0.16
N ILE A 106 5.12 -8.67 1.40
CA ILE A 106 5.31 -7.23 1.66
C ILE A 106 6.56 -6.70 0.98
N GLU A 107 7.70 -7.37 1.15
CA GLU A 107 8.98 -6.92 0.59
C GLU A 107 8.92 -6.88 -0.95
N ARG A 108 8.27 -7.88 -1.55
CA ARG A 108 8.07 -7.95 -3.00
C ARG A 108 7.18 -6.81 -3.52
N VAL A 109 6.00 -6.58 -2.92
CA VAL A 109 5.06 -5.56 -3.42
C VAL A 109 5.62 -4.15 -3.23
N VAL A 110 6.29 -3.88 -2.12
CA VAL A 110 6.92 -2.58 -1.85
C VAL A 110 8.07 -2.34 -2.82
N SER A 111 8.89 -3.36 -3.09
CA SER A 111 9.99 -3.26 -4.06
C SER A 111 9.47 -3.00 -5.48
N ALA A 112 8.46 -3.75 -5.93
CA ALA A 112 7.83 -3.55 -7.23
C ALA A 112 7.22 -2.15 -7.39
N PHE A 113 6.62 -1.62 -6.32
CA PHE A 113 6.04 -0.28 -6.33
C PHE A 113 7.07 0.84 -6.42
N ALA A 114 8.25 0.64 -5.84
CA ALA A 114 9.34 1.62 -5.84
C ALA A 114 10.11 1.67 -7.18
N GLY A 115 10.11 0.59 -7.96
CA GLY A 115 10.96 0.43 -9.15
C GLY A 115 10.31 0.75 -10.50
N GLU A 116 9.08 1.25 -10.54
CA GLU A 116 8.46 1.70 -11.79
C GLU A 116 8.83 3.18 -12.01
N GLU A 117 9.98 3.40 -12.66
CA GLU A 117 10.43 4.69 -13.25
C GLU A 117 10.24 4.70 -14.77
#